data_AF-A0A520IHV1-F1
#
_entry.id   AF-A0A520IHV1-F1
#
_cell.length_a   1.000
_cell.length_b   1.000
_cell.length_c   1.000
_cell.angle_alpha   90.00
_cell.angle_beta   90.00
_cell.angle_gamma   90.00
#
_symmetry.space_group_name_H-M   'P 1'
#
loop_
_entity.id
_entity.type
_entity.pdbx_description
1 polymer ?
#
loop_
_entity_poly.entity_id
_entity_poly.type
_entity_poly.pdbx_seq_one_letter_code
_entity_poly.pdbx_strand_id
1 'polypeptide(L)'
;MSNCNKLFRDFNNEITPTSKEMSKMKTSRVALEEKIRIKIWDKLGVHIDFYSQGSSVYRMKTLIIKEDGTYDADRGIFLPIKPDESPQTVQGWVLDAVNGHTHDGASHRNKCIRVYYKAAYNIDFPIYYEIPADGISYLATKGGVWVRDDPAEMIDWFLKFKDEDGQLIRVIKYLKAWASKCAFKMPSGIALSVWAARNFTAVADRDDECLLALLKAIRNTVYYGVSCISPVAPYDDFTAKMSQLQKDTFRSELDDFCSDAQKAIDENNQLKASKIWRKNLGNRFALGADEDVDARAAELMASASTILSGARLDNNGKINSTSGVPHQPHRNYGAKRGNRYLPVKKTNPQKIALLEERILKEHFSFLKTRAANGVLNVYGSFQPTTLSPVYHYRITYRGNRYPEVRILRPTVAYHDDIHLYSDRSLCLFYPKDFSWHKHSKLFNTIVPWTHEWFVFYELYQITGKWHHPFVDHKRIQN
;
A
#
# COMPACT_ATOMS: atom_id res chain seq x y z
N MET A 1 -8.39 -20.77 -0.22
CA MET A 1 -8.84 -19.37 -0.08
C MET A 1 -7.74 -18.49 -0.62
N SER A 2 -7.98 -17.76 -1.70
CA SER A 2 -6.99 -16.95 -2.42
C SER A 2 -6.64 -15.68 -1.64
N ASN A 3 -5.39 -15.53 -1.24
CA ASN A 3 -4.86 -14.31 -0.66
C ASN A 3 -4.69 -13.24 -1.75
N CYS A 4 -5.59 -12.24 -1.71
CA CYS A 4 -5.55 -11.08 -2.60
C CYS A 4 -4.95 -9.84 -1.91
N ASN A 5 -4.42 -9.93 -0.70
CA ASN A 5 -3.98 -8.78 0.09
C ASN A 5 -2.99 -7.88 -0.66
N LYS A 6 -2.01 -8.46 -1.36
CA LYS A 6 -1.07 -7.66 -2.17
C LYS A 6 -1.79 -6.84 -3.26
N LEU A 7 -2.76 -7.43 -3.96
CA LEU A 7 -3.56 -6.73 -4.97
C LEU A 7 -4.38 -5.59 -4.36
N PHE A 8 -4.89 -5.76 -3.13
CA PHE A 8 -5.55 -4.70 -2.38
C PHE A 8 -4.60 -3.57 -1.97
N ARG A 9 -3.37 -3.90 -1.55
CA ARG A 9 -2.34 -2.89 -1.23
C ARG A 9 -1.95 -2.10 -2.48
N ASP A 10 -1.76 -2.79 -3.61
CA ASP A 10 -1.49 -2.16 -4.91
C ASP A 10 -2.66 -1.27 -5.35
N PHE A 11 -3.89 -1.76 -5.21
CA PHE A 11 -5.10 -0.98 -5.50
C PHE A 11 -5.21 0.27 -4.61
N ASN A 12 -4.89 0.18 -3.32
CA ASN A 12 -4.85 1.37 -2.45
C ASN A 12 -3.88 2.43 -2.96
N ASN A 13 -2.71 2.02 -3.48
CA ASN A 13 -1.75 2.95 -4.06
C ASN A 13 -2.30 3.59 -5.35
N GLU A 14 -2.89 2.79 -6.22
CA GLU A 14 -3.50 3.23 -7.49
C GLU A 14 -4.62 4.27 -7.28
N ILE A 15 -5.44 4.10 -6.24
CA ILE A 15 -6.56 5.03 -5.96
C ILE A 15 -6.16 6.19 -5.05
N THR A 16 -4.90 6.33 -4.64
CA THR A 16 -4.45 7.41 -3.75
C THR A 16 -3.65 8.46 -4.52
N PRO A 17 -3.99 9.76 -4.41
CA PRO A 17 -3.19 10.80 -5.03
C PRO A 17 -1.73 10.77 -4.57
N THR A 18 -0.82 10.83 -5.52
CA THR A 18 0.62 10.91 -5.29
C THR A 18 1.01 12.23 -4.61
N SER A 19 2.20 12.28 -4.01
CA SER A 19 2.73 13.52 -3.43
C SER A 19 2.84 14.66 -4.45
N LYS A 20 3.11 14.34 -5.72
CA LYS A 20 3.19 15.31 -6.82
C LYS A 20 1.81 15.90 -7.13
N GLU A 21 0.77 15.07 -7.18
CA GLU A 21 -0.61 15.52 -7.39
C GLU A 21 -1.09 16.39 -6.22
N MET A 22 -0.84 15.94 -4.98
CA MET A 22 -1.16 16.72 -3.77
C MET A 22 -0.44 18.08 -3.75
N SER A 23 0.81 18.15 -4.23
CA SER A 23 1.55 19.42 -4.34
C SER A 23 0.92 20.37 -5.35
N LYS A 24 0.46 19.87 -6.51
CA LYS A 24 -0.26 20.70 -7.50
C LYS A 24 -1.54 21.30 -6.92
N MET A 25 -2.32 20.47 -6.21
CA MET A 25 -3.52 20.93 -5.51
C MET A 25 -3.22 22.02 -4.48
N LYS A 26 -2.14 21.88 -3.71
CA LYS A 26 -1.71 22.88 -2.74
C LYS A 26 -1.40 24.23 -3.40
N THR A 27 -0.73 24.24 -4.55
CA THR A 27 -0.44 25.48 -5.30
C THR A 27 -1.71 26.20 -5.74
N SER A 28 -2.65 25.47 -6.34
CA SER A 28 -3.94 26.04 -6.77
C SER A 28 -4.73 26.61 -5.60
N ARG A 29 -4.68 25.94 -4.44
CA ARG A 29 -5.32 26.40 -3.21
C ARG A 29 -4.81 27.76 -2.76
N VAL A 30 -3.49 27.98 -2.77
CA VAL A 30 -2.88 29.26 -2.35
C VAL A 30 -3.36 30.43 -3.22
N ALA A 31 -3.52 30.21 -4.53
CA ALA A 31 -4.01 31.25 -5.43
C ALA A 31 -5.48 31.64 -5.15
N LEU A 32 -6.32 30.66 -4.81
CA LEU A 32 -7.71 30.91 -4.41
C LEU A 32 -7.79 31.58 -3.03
N GLU A 33 -6.97 31.16 -2.07
CA GLU A 33 -6.90 31.76 -0.74
C GLU A 33 -6.63 33.26 -0.82
N GLU A 34 -5.71 33.70 -1.68
CA GLU A 34 -5.41 35.13 -1.86
C GLU A 34 -6.61 35.93 -2.39
N LYS A 35 -7.29 35.42 -3.42
CA LYS A 35 -8.50 36.08 -3.96
C LYS A 35 -9.61 36.21 -2.90
N ILE A 36 -9.80 35.15 -2.11
CA ILE A 36 -10.80 35.11 -1.04
C ILE A 36 -10.41 36.09 0.07
N ARG A 37 -9.14 36.17 0.48
CA ARG A 37 -8.66 37.15 1.47
C ARG A 37 -8.98 38.57 1.05
N ILE A 38 -8.63 38.94 -0.19
CA ILE A 38 -8.88 40.28 -0.74
C ILE A 38 -10.39 40.59 -0.73
N LYS A 39 -11.22 39.65 -1.21
CA LYS A 39 -12.67 39.87 -1.29
C LYS A 39 -13.31 40.00 0.09
N ILE A 40 -12.93 39.15 1.05
CA ILE A 40 -13.51 39.21 2.40
C ILE A 40 -13.03 40.45 3.14
N TRP A 41 -11.77 40.86 2.97
CA TRP A 41 -11.27 42.13 3.51
C TRP A 41 -12.06 43.33 2.97
N ASP A 42 -12.30 43.40 1.66
CA ASP A 42 -13.09 44.46 1.02
C ASP A 42 -14.53 44.55 1.56
N LYS A 43 -15.13 43.40 1.92
CA LYS A 43 -16.54 43.34 2.35
C LYS A 43 -16.74 43.48 3.85
N LEU A 44 -15.84 42.92 4.65
CA LEU A 44 -15.99 42.81 6.11
C LEU A 44 -14.89 43.53 6.91
N GLY A 45 -13.77 43.91 6.28
CA GLY A 45 -12.62 44.49 6.98
C GLY A 45 -11.93 43.53 7.96
N VAL A 46 -12.13 42.21 7.80
CA VAL A 46 -11.56 41.19 8.69
C VAL A 46 -10.51 40.33 7.98
N HIS A 47 -9.48 39.93 8.72
CA HIS A 47 -8.57 38.88 8.30
C HIS A 47 -9.19 37.51 8.59
N ILE A 48 -9.00 36.58 7.66
CA ILE A 48 -9.53 35.22 7.73
C ILE A 48 -8.41 34.19 7.85
N ASP A 49 -8.72 33.05 8.45
CA ASP A 49 -7.85 31.88 8.46
C ASP A 49 -8.37 30.76 7.57
N PHE A 50 -7.48 29.84 7.21
CA PHE A 50 -7.83 28.68 6.41
C PHE A 50 -7.38 27.37 7.04
N TYR A 51 -8.34 26.47 7.22
CA TYR A 51 -8.12 25.15 7.78
C TYR A 51 -8.33 24.05 6.73
N SER A 52 -7.50 23.01 6.74
CA SER A 52 -7.73 21.86 5.86
C SER A 52 -8.56 20.83 6.62
N GLN A 53 -9.65 20.36 6.01
CA GLN A 53 -10.56 19.41 6.64
C GLN A 53 -10.95 18.26 5.70
N GLY A 54 -11.78 17.35 6.19
CA GLY A 54 -12.30 16.24 5.40
C GLY A 54 -11.23 15.19 5.06
N SER A 55 -11.43 14.49 3.95
CA SER A 55 -10.70 13.24 3.68
C SER A 55 -9.22 13.41 3.31
N SER A 56 -8.80 14.61 2.90
CA SER A 56 -7.44 14.91 2.45
C SER A 56 -6.46 15.23 3.58
N VAL A 57 -6.94 15.47 4.79
CA VAL A 57 -6.10 15.86 5.94
C VAL A 57 -5.25 14.66 6.39
N TYR A 58 -4.00 14.93 6.78
CA TYR A 58 -3.08 13.92 7.31
C TYR A 58 -3.66 13.11 8.49
N ARG A 59 -4.52 13.70 9.30
CA ARG A 59 -5.21 13.02 10.42
C ARG A 59 -6.25 12.01 9.92
N MET A 60 -6.94 12.29 8.81
CA MET A 60 -7.95 11.40 8.21
C MET A 60 -7.35 10.41 7.21
N LYS A 61 -6.67 10.91 6.16
CA LYS A 61 -6.03 10.15 5.07
C LYS A 61 -6.96 9.22 4.26
N THR A 62 -8.27 9.50 4.20
CA THR A 62 -9.26 8.70 3.47
C THR A 62 -9.55 9.20 2.05
N LEU A 63 -8.76 10.16 1.53
CA LEU A 63 -8.87 10.67 0.17
C LEU A 63 -8.64 9.57 -0.87
N ILE A 64 -9.43 9.60 -1.95
CA ILE A 64 -9.24 8.73 -3.13
C ILE A 64 -9.33 9.55 -4.42
N ILE A 65 -8.68 9.05 -5.46
CA ILE A 65 -8.97 9.38 -6.86
C ILE A 65 -10.24 8.63 -7.25
N LYS A 66 -11.28 9.37 -7.64
CA LYS A 66 -12.56 8.84 -8.10
C LYS A 66 -12.42 8.19 -9.48
N GLU A 67 -13.46 7.49 -9.91
CA GLU A 67 -13.50 6.83 -11.22
C GLU A 67 -13.38 7.82 -12.39
N ASP A 68 -13.82 9.08 -12.20
CA ASP A 68 -13.66 10.17 -13.17
C ASP A 68 -12.27 10.85 -13.14
N GLY A 69 -11.33 10.32 -12.34
CA GLY A 69 -9.99 10.86 -12.17
C GLY A 69 -9.88 12.06 -11.23
N THR A 70 -11.00 12.59 -10.70
CA THR A 70 -10.98 13.72 -9.77
C THR A 70 -10.85 13.28 -8.32
N TYR A 71 -10.39 14.18 -7.45
CA TYR A 71 -10.48 14.01 -6.00
C TYR A 71 -10.91 15.32 -5.35
N ASP A 72 -11.59 15.26 -4.20
CA ASP A 72 -12.14 16.44 -3.54
C ASP A 72 -11.29 16.81 -2.31
N ALA A 73 -11.01 18.10 -2.14
CA ALA A 73 -10.37 18.63 -0.94
C ALA A 73 -11.22 19.74 -0.32
N ASP A 74 -11.29 19.72 1.02
CA ASP A 74 -12.05 20.70 1.78
C ASP A 74 -11.09 21.71 2.45
N ARG A 75 -11.30 23.00 2.18
CA ARG A 75 -10.51 24.12 2.67
C ARG A 75 -11.44 25.12 3.36
N GLY A 76 -11.63 24.92 4.67
CA GLY A 76 -12.47 25.78 5.49
C GLY A 76 -11.92 27.21 5.58
N ILE A 77 -12.81 28.19 5.50
CA ILE A 77 -12.56 29.62 5.73
C ILE A 77 -13.09 29.97 7.11
N PHE A 78 -12.26 30.58 7.96
CA PHE A 78 -12.62 30.91 9.35
C PHE A 78 -12.63 32.42 9.52
N LEU A 79 -13.82 32.95 9.77
CA LEU A 79 -14.03 34.33 10.17
C LEU A 79 -13.78 34.45 11.69
N PRO A 80 -13.05 35.50 12.14
CA PRO A 80 -12.71 35.66 13.56
C PRO A 80 -13.90 36.09 14.42
N ILE A 81 -14.96 36.61 13.79
CA ILE A 81 -16.19 37.04 14.43
C ILE A 81 -17.40 36.64 13.57
N LYS A 82 -18.56 36.53 14.20
CA LYS A 82 -19.82 36.35 13.49
C LYS A 82 -20.13 37.63 12.68
N PRO A 83 -20.32 37.55 11.35
CA PRO A 83 -20.72 38.69 10.55
C PRO A 83 -22.20 39.03 10.78
N ASP A 84 -22.56 40.29 10.57
CA ASP A 84 -23.96 40.76 10.60
C ASP A 84 -24.73 40.30 9.37
N GLU A 85 -24.02 40.07 8.26
CA GLU A 85 -24.58 39.60 7.00
C GLU A 85 -25.01 38.14 7.06
N SER A 86 -25.99 37.80 6.22
CA SER A 86 -26.48 36.43 6.14
C SER A 86 -25.36 35.47 5.68
N PRO A 87 -25.33 34.22 6.17
CA PRO A 87 -24.45 33.17 5.68
C PRO A 87 -24.43 33.03 4.16
N GLN A 88 -25.60 33.20 3.53
CA GLN A 88 -25.76 33.09 2.09
C GLN A 88 -25.05 34.26 1.37
N THR A 89 -25.12 35.47 1.92
CA THR A 89 -24.41 36.65 1.43
C THR A 89 -22.91 36.43 1.48
N VAL A 90 -22.39 35.95 2.61
CA VAL A 90 -20.96 35.67 2.78
C VAL A 90 -20.47 34.59 1.82
N GLN A 91 -21.25 33.51 1.64
CA GLN A 91 -20.98 32.50 0.61
C GLN A 91 -20.97 33.10 -0.81
N GLY A 92 -21.88 34.04 -1.09
CA GLY A 92 -21.92 34.78 -2.36
C GLY A 92 -20.63 35.54 -2.64
N TRP A 93 -20.07 36.23 -1.66
CA TRP A 93 -18.78 36.91 -1.83
C TRP A 93 -17.63 35.95 -2.11
N VAL A 94 -17.59 34.80 -1.44
CA VAL A 94 -16.58 33.77 -1.75
C VAL A 94 -16.76 33.23 -3.16
N LEU A 95 -18.00 33.00 -3.61
CA LEU A 95 -18.29 32.62 -4.99
C LEU A 95 -17.77 33.67 -5.98
N ASP A 96 -18.05 34.96 -5.75
CA ASP A 96 -17.58 36.06 -6.59
C ASP A 96 -16.05 36.14 -6.64
N ALA A 97 -15.37 35.86 -5.52
CA ALA A 97 -13.91 35.87 -5.45
C ALA A 97 -13.27 34.80 -6.34
N VAL A 98 -13.88 33.62 -6.39
CA VAL A 98 -13.35 32.45 -7.12
C VAL A 98 -13.91 32.33 -8.54
N ASN A 99 -14.95 33.11 -8.86
CA ASN A 99 -15.57 33.07 -10.19
C ASN A 99 -14.56 33.40 -11.29
N GLY A 100 -14.57 32.63 -12.38
CA GLY A 100 -13.62 32.74 -13.47
C GLY A 100 -12.16 32.38 -13.12
N HIS A 101 -11.87 31.83 -11.94
CA HIS A 101 -10.51 31.36 -11.60
C HIS A 101 -10.10 30.15 -12.45
N THR A 102 -11.05 29.26 -12.75
CA THR A 102 -10.85 28.12 -13.64
C THR A 102 -11.84 28.21 -14.82
N HIS A 103 -11.48 27.59 -15.94
CA HIS A 103 -12.40 27.41 -17.07
C HIS A 103 -13.67 26.65 -16.67
N ASP A 104 -13.57 25.73 -15.70
CA ASP A 104 -14.69 24.88 -15.25
C ASP A 104 -15.62 25.58 -14.25
N GLY A 105 -15.25 26.77 -13.78
CA GLY A 105 -16.06 27.62 -12.92
C GLY A 105 -16.18 27.13 -11.48
N ALA A 106 -17.20 27.65 -10.80
CA ALA A 106 -17.50 27.37 -9.40
C ALA A 106 -19.01 27.20 -9.19
N SER A 107 -19.41 26.53 -8.11
CA SER A 107 -20.81 26.33 -7.76
C SER A 107 -21.10 26.62 -6.30
N HIS A 108 -22.27 27.20 -6.06
CA HIS A 108 -22.78 27.49 -4.72
C HIS A 108 -23.61 26.32 -4.19
N ARG A 109 -22.95 25.46 -3.40
CA ARG A 109 -23.59 24.31 -2.72
C ARG A 109 -24.14 24.75 -1.36
N ASN A 110 -24.94 23.89 -0.73
CA ASN A 110 -25.57 24.24 0.54
C ASN A 110 -24.55 24.58 1.64
N LYS A 111 -23.50 23.77 1.79
CA LYS A 111 -22.52 23.88 2.88
C LYS A 111 -21.18 24.51 2.44
N CYS A 112 -20.99 24.82 1.16
CA CYS A 112 -19.70 25.31 0.65
C CYS A 112 -19.81 25.95 -0.73
N ILE A 113 -18.75 26.68 -1.12
CA ILE A 113 -18.48 27.02 -2.52
C ILE A 113 -17.51 25.99 -3.09
N ARG A 114 -17.89 25.29 -4.16
CA ARG A 114 -17.01 24.33 -4.86
C ARG A 114 -16.37 24.98 -6.08
N VAL A 115 -15.05 24.95 -6.18
CA VAL A 115 -14.28 25.31 -7.39
C VAL A 115 -13.87 24.04 -8.13
N TYR A 116 -14.11 24.00 -9.44
CA TYR A 116 -13.84 22.83 -10.29
C TYR A 116 -12.48 22.93 -10.98
N TYR A 117 -11.67 21.87 -10.89
CA TYR A 117 -10.52 21.62 -11.79
C TYR A 117 -10.72 20.23 -12.42
N LYS A 118 -11.46 20.15 -13.54
CA LYS A 118 -11.81 18.85 -14.15
C LYS A 118 -10.57 18.03 -14.48
N ALA A 119 -10.73 16.71 -14.34
CA ALA A 119 -9.65 15.72 -14.51
C ALA A 119 -8.41 15.95 -13.62
N ALA A 120 -8.57 16.72 -12.53
CA ALA A 120 -7.56 16.87 -11.49
C ALA A 120 -8.19 16.78 -10.10
N TYR A 121 -8.92 17.80 -9.65
CA TYR A 121 -9.52 17.85 -8.31
C TYR A 121 -10.58 18.94 -8.18
N ASN A 122 -11.38 18.89 -7.12
CA ASN A 122 -12.26 19.99 -6.72
C ASN A 122 -11.85 20.51 -5.35
N ILE A 123 -12.00 21.83 -5.15
CA ILE A 123 -11.73 22.47 -3.85
C ILE A 123 -13.03 23.04 -3.31
N ASP A 124 -13.45 22.54 -2.16
CA ASP A 124 -14.62 23.00 -1.43
C ASP A 124 -14.22 23.99 -0.34
N PHE A 125 -14.85 25.17 -0.34
CA PHE A 125 -14.68 26.21 0.66
C PHE A 125 -15.94 26.34 1.53
N PRO A 126 -16.09 25.51 2.58
CA PRO A 126 -17.01 25.78 3.66
C PRO A 126 -16.55 27.01 4.44
N ILE A 127 -17.50 27.81 4.91
CA ILE A 127 -17.22 29.08 5.60
C ILE A 127 -17.74 28.96 7.01
N TYR A 128 -16.90 29.31 7.97
CA TYR A 128 -17.18 29.24 9.40
C TYR A 128 -16.98 30.62 10.02
N TYR A 129 -17.65 30.88 11.13
CA TYR A 129 -17.09 31.73 12.17
C TYR A 129 -16.82 30.87 13.39
N GLU A 130 -15.83 31.28 14.18
CA GLU A 130 -15.48 30.64 15.45
C GLU A 130 -15.87 31.56 16.60
N ILE A 131 -16.35 30.98 17.71
CA ILE A 131 -16.53 31.70 18.97
C ILE A 131 -15.29 31.40 19.84
N PRO A 132 -14.35 32.36 20.03
CA PRO A 132 -13.07 32.09 20.67
C PRO A 132 -13.17 31.58 22.12
N ALA A 133 -14.25 31.94 22.83
CA ALA A 133 -14.45 31.53 24.23
C ALA A 133 -14.67 30.02 24.38
N ASP A 134 -15.33 29.40 23.40
CA ASP A 134 -15.77 28.00 23.48
C ASP A 134 -15.06 27.09 22.47
N GLY A 135 -14.31 27.67 21.51
CA GLY A 135 -13.64 26.94 20.44
C GLY A 135 -14.60 26.22 19.50
N ILE A 136 -15.85 26.71 19.37
CA ILE A 136 -16.91 26.09 18.57
C ILE A 136 -17.05 26.82 17.24
N SER A 137 -17.03 26.05 16.16
CA SER A 137 -17.26 26.54 14.80
C SER A 137 -18.72 26.44 14.34
N TYR A 138 -19.19 27.49 13.67
CA TYR A 138 -20.52 27.54 13.06
C TYR A 138 -20.40 27.70 11.54
N LEU A 139 -20.96 26.76 10.79
CA LEU A 139 -20.93 26.69 9.34
C LEU A 139 -22.02 27.53 8.68
N ALA A 140 -21.63 28.30 7.66
CA ALA A 140 -22.53 29.01 6.79
C ALA A 140 -23.29 28.04 5.89
N THR A 141 -24.62 28.21 5.80
CA THR A 141 -25.44 27.47 4.84
C THR A 141 -26.11 28.39 3.82
N LYS A 142 -26.32 27.87 2.61
CA LYS A 142 -27.04 28.57 1.53
C LYS A 142 -28.48 28.91 1.90
N GLY A 143 -29.07 28.20 2.87
CA GLY A 143 -30.39 28.49 3.44
C GLY A 143 -30.41 29.71 4.38
N GLY A 144 -29.30 30.43 4.54
CA GLY A 144 -29.25 31.66 5.33
C GLY A 144 -29.08 31.44 6.84
N VAL A 145 -28.73 30.22 7.27
CA VAL A 145 -28.51 29.90 8.69
C VAL A 145 -27.07 29.47 8.99
N TRP A 146 -26.58 29.87 10.16
CA TRP A 146 -25.33 29.39 10.74
C TRP A 146 -25.61 28.16 11.59
N VAL A 147 -24.96 27.04 11.31
CA VAL A 147 -25.20 25.75 11.99
C VAL A 147 -23.95 25.31 12.72
N ARG A 148 -24.05 24.88 13.98
CA ARG A 148 -22.92 24.26 14.69
C ARG A 148 -22.48 23.00 13.94
N ASP A 149 -21.27 23.02 13.39
CA ASP A 149 -20.71 21.94 12.57
C ASP A 149 -19.18 22.10 12.61
N ASP A 150 -18.55 21.56 13.66
CA ASP A 150 -17.11 21.73 13.86
C ASP A 150 -16.32 20.60 13.15
N PRO A 151 -15.49 20.94 12.15
CA PRO A 151 -14.72 19.94 11.43
C PRO A 151 -13.68 19.21 12.29
N ALA A 152 -13.19 19.83 13.38
CA ALA A 152 -12.23 19.21 14.29
C ALA A 152 -12.89 18.12 15.14
N GLU A 153 -14.14 18.30 15.59
CA GLU A 153 -14.90 17.29 16.35
C GLU A 153 -15.00 15.98 15.55
N MET A 154 -15.31 16.06 14.25
CA MET A 154 -15.40 14.88 13.38
C MET A 154 -14.05 14.16 13.21
N ILE A 155 -12.97 14.93 13.08
CA ILE A 155 -11.61 14.38 12.98
C ILE A 155 -11.26 13.67 14.29
N ASP A 156 -11.46 14.32 15.43
CA ASP A 156 -11.15 13.77 16.75
C ASP A 156 -11.99 12.53 17.08
N TRP A 157 -13.26 12.51 16.66
CA TRP A 157 -14.09 11.32 16.74
C TRP A 157 -13.49 10.17 15.92
N PHE A 158 -13.11 10.43 14.67
CA PHE A 158 -12.60 9.39 13.77
C PHE A 158 -11.25 8.81 14.22
N LEU A 159 -10.37 9.65 14.80
CA LEU A 159 -9.05 9.23 15.27
C LEU A 159 -9.10 8.15 16.35
N LYS A 160 -10.21 8.06 17.11
CA LYS A 160 -10.42 7.03 18.14
C LYS A 160 -10.50 5.60 17.57
N PHE A 161 -10.75 5.47 16.27
CA PHE A 161 -10.92 4.17 15.60
C PHE A 161 -9.70 3.72 14.81
N LYS A 162 -8.69 4.58 14.64
CA LYS A 162 -7.55 4.26 13.77
C LYS A 162 -6.71 3.15 14.39
N ASP A 163 -6.47 2.13 13.58
CA ASP A 163 -5.55 1.04 13.89
C ASP A 163 -4.10 1.41 13.53
N GLU A 164 -3.15 0.73 14.16
CA GLU A 164 -1.72 0.96 13.96
C GLU A 164 -1.24 0.62 12.54
N ASP A 165 -1.82 -0.41 11.91
CA ASP A 165 -1.49 -0.81 10.53
C ASP A 165 -2.12 0.13 9.47
N GLY A 166 -3.08 0.97 9.86
CA GLY A 166 -3.85 1.82 8.96
C GLY A 166 -4.81 1.05 8.04
N GLN A 167 -5.19 -0.16 8.40
CA GLN A 167 -6.13 -1.01 7.66
C GLN A 167 -7.52 -0.40 7.57
N LEU A 168 -8.01 0.24 8.63
CA LEU A 168 -9.28 0.98 8.60
C LEU A 168 -9.28 2.01 7.46
N ILE A 169 -8.18 2.74 7.31
CA ILE A 169 -8.06 3.78 6.27
C ILE A 169 -8.12 3.17 4.88
N ARG A 170 -7.45 2.04 4.66
CA ARG A 170 -7.45 1.35 3.36
C ARG A 170 -8.82 0.80 3.00
N VAL A 171 -9.50 0.13 3.92
CA VAL A 171 -10.85 -0.41 3.65
C VAL A 171 -11.90 0.69 3.43
N ILE A 172 -11.77 1.85 4.11
CA ILE A 172 -12.59 3.03 3.79
C ILE A 172 -12.36 3.49 2.36
N LYS A 173 -11.11 3.53 1.89
CA LYS A 173 -10.81 3.90 0.51
C LYS A 173 -11.39 2.90 -0.48
N TYR A 174 -11.36 1.60 -0.19
CA TYR A 174 -12.00 0.58 -1.03
C TYR A 174 -13.51 0.79 -1.13
N LEU A 175 -14.20 1.06 -0.02
CA LEU A 175 -15.63 1.40 -0.02
C LEU A 175 -15.92 2.66 -0.84
N LYS A 176 -15.10 3.70 -0.70
CA LYS A 176 -15.25 4.94 -1.46
C LYS A 176 -14.99 4.73 -2.96
N ALA A 177 -14.04 3.84 -3.32
CA ALA A 177 -13.76 3.51 -4.72
C ALA A 177 -14.91 2.73 -5.35
N TRP A 178 -15.45 1.73 -4.64
CA TRP A 178 -16.68 1.03 -5.03
C TRP A 178 -17.82 2.03 -5.25
N ALA A 179 -18.08 2.91 -4.28
CA ALA A 179 -19.13 3.91 -4.39
C ALA A 179 -18.93 4.89 -5.55
N SER A 180 -17.68 5.22 -5.88
CA SER A 180 -17.35 6.10 -7.01
C SER A 180 -17.56 5.43 -8.38
N LYS A 181 -17.55 4.10 -8.45
CA LYS A 181 -17.73 3.32 -9.68
C LYS A 181 -19.21 3.04 -9.98
N CYS A 182 -20.06 3.08 -8.96
CA CYS A 182 -21.51 2.94 -9.14
C CYS A 182 -22.11 4.11 -9.93
N ALA A 183 -22.94 3.81 -10.93
CA ALA A 183 -23.61 4.82 -11.76
C ALA A 183 -24.83 5.46 -11.06
N PHE A 184 -25.28 4.89 -9.94
CA PHE A 184 -26.40 5.37 -9.15
C PHE A 184 -25.94 6.12 -7.90
N LYS A 185 -26.87 6.78 -7.21
CA LYS A 185 -26.57 7.58 -6.03
C LYS A 185 -26.20 6.68 -4.84
N MET A 186 -24.90 6.63 -4.54
CA MET A 186 -24.38 5.98 -3.34
C MET A 186 -24.42 6.88 -2.09
N PRO A 187 -24.38 6.29 -0.88
CA PRO A 187 -24.09 7.01 0.35
C PRO A 187 -22.82 7.85 0.23
N SER A 188 -22.80 8.98 0.93
CA SER A 188 -21.64 9.90 0.88
C SER A 188 -20.37 9.23 1.44
N GLY A 189 -19.21 9.71 1.00
CA GLY A 189 -17.93 9.19 1.49
C GLY A 189 -17.73 9.35 3.01
N ILE A 190 -18.42 10.31 3.65
CA ILE A 190 -18.41 10.45 5.10
C ILE A 190 -19.34 9.43 5.79
N ALA A 191 -20.50 9.10 5.20
CA ALA A 191 -21.35 8.01 5.70
C ALA A 191 -20.62 6.66 5.66
N LEU A 192 -19.93 6.37 4.54
CA LEU A 192 -19.11 5.16 4.41
C LEU A 192 -17.97 5.13 5.43
N SER A 193 -17.31 6.27 5.67
CA SER A 193 -16.28 6.39 6.71
C SER A 193 -16.82 6.14 8.12
N VAL A 194 -18.04 6.63 8.42
CA VAL A 194 -18.67 6.46 9.73
C VAL A 194 -19.07 5.00 9.97
N TRP A 195 -19.75 4.39 9.00
CA TRP A 195 -20.11 2.97 9.09
C TRP A 195 -18.86 2.10 9.19
N ALA A 196 -17.81 2.40 8.43
CA ALA A 196 -16.54 1.69 8.54
C ALA A 196 -15.93 1.81 9.93
N ALA A 197 -15.76 3.03 10.45
CA ALA A 197 -15.18 3.24 11.78
C ALA A 197 -15.95 2.48 12.88
N ARG A 198 -17.29 2.49 12.83
CA ARG A 198 -18.13 1.80 13.83
C ARG A 198 -18.13 0.28 13.74
N ASN A 199 -17.81 -0.29 12.57
CA ASN A 199 -17.95 -1.72 12.29
C ASN A 199 -16.62 -2.43 11.95
N PHE A 200 -15.50 -1.71 12.02
CA PHE A 200 -14.21 -2.22 11.61
C PHE A 200 -13.68 -3.25 12.61
N THR A 201 -13.12 -4.33 12.07
CA THR A 201 -12.34 -5.32 12.81
C THR A 201 -11.11 -5.63 11.99
N ALA A 202 -9.94 -5.42 12.58
CA ALA A 202 -8.68 -5.67 11.89
C ALA A 202 -8.49 -7.18 11.62
N VAL A 203 -7.95 -7.50 10.45
CA VAL A 203 -7.53 -8.85 10.08
C VAL A 203 -6.08 -8.78 9.65
N ALA A 204 -5.20 -9.40 10.43
CA ALA A 204 -3.76 -9.34 10.22
C ALA A 204 -3.39 -9.78 8.79
N ASP A 205 -2.69 -8.91 8.06
CA ASP A 205 -2.17 -9.16 6.72
C ASP A 205 -3.21 -9.59 5.65
N ARG A 206 -4.51 -9.31 5.86
CA ARG A 206 -5.61 -9.72 4.96
C ARG A 206 -6.64 -8.62 4.76
N ASP A 207 -6.31 -7.62 3.95
CA ASP A 207 -7.24 -6.53 3.57
C ASP A 207 -8.48 -7.05 2.83
N ASP A 208 -8.35 -8.16 2.11
CA ASP A 208 -9.43 -8.89 1.42
C ASP A 208 -10.47 -9.45 2.42
N GLU A 209 -10.01 -10.15 3.46
CA GLU A 209 -10.87 -10.67 4.52
C GLU A 209 -11.45 -9.55 5.39
N CYS A 210 -10.65 -8.52 5.69
CA CYS A 210 -11.10 -7.35 6.44
C CYS A 210 -12.23 -6.62 5.71
N LEU A 211 -12.12 -6.44 4.38
CA LEU A 211 -13.18 -5.83 3.58
C LEU A 211 -14.45 -6.69 3.60
N LEU A 212 -14.36 -8.02 3.44
CA LEU A 212 -15.51 -8.92 3.52
C LEU A 212 -16.21 -8.83 4.89
N ALA A 213 -15.44 -8.87 5.99
CA ALA A 213 -15.95 -8.73 7.34
C ALA A 213 -16.68 -7.39 7.53
N LEU A 214 -16.07 -6.31 7.03
CA LEU A 214 -16.65 -4.97 7.11
C LEU A 214 -17.94 -4.87 6.29
N LEU A 215 -17.97 -5.37 5.05
CA LEU A 215 -19.17 -5.37 4.20
C LEU A 215 -20.34 -6.08 4.91
N LYS A 216 -20.09 -7.26 5.51
CA LYS A 216 -21.10 -8.00 6.29
C LYS A 216 -21.59 -7.21 7.50
N ALA A 217 -20.70 -6.55 8.23
CA ALA A 217 -21.06 -5.76 9.40
C ALA A 217 -21.86 -4.50 9.03
N ILE A 218 -21.50 -3.81 7.95
CA ILE A 218 -22.29 -2.70 7.40
C ILE A 218 -23.66 -3.20 6.94
N ARG A 219 -23.72 -4.33 6.22
CA ARG A 219 -24.98 -4.93 5.78
C ARG A 219 -25.94 -5.18 6.94
N ASN A 220 -25.42 -5.73 8.05
CA ASN A 220 -26.20 -5.96 9.25
C ASN A 220 -26.67 -4.63 9.89
N THR A 221 -25.80 -3.62 9.92
CA THR A 221 -26.13 -2.27 10.43
C THR A 221 -27.29 -1.64 9.67
N VAL A 222 -27.33 -1.80 8.35
CA VAL A 222 -28.34 -1.14 7.49
C VAL A 222 -29.54 -2.04 7.14
N TYR A 223 -29.63 -3.23 7.74
CA TYR A 223 -30.64 -4.24 7.41
C TYR A 223 -32.08 -3.76 7.62
N TYR A 224 -32.35 -3.07 8.73
CA TYR A 224 -33.68 -2.53 9.03
C TYR A 224 -33.91 -1.12 8.47
N GLY A 225 -32.86 -0.46 8.00
CA GLY A 225 -32.94 0.89 7.44
C GLY A 225 -31.57 1.48 7.13
N VAL A 226 -31.46 2.14 5.98
CA VAL A 226 -30.27 2.89 5.61
C VAL A 226 -30.34 4.28 6.25
N SER A 227 -29.66 4.43 7.38
CA SER A 227 -29.47 5.70 8.08
C SER A 227 -28.03 5.80 8.62
N CYS A 228 -27.44 6.98 8.52
CA CYS A 228 -26.11 7.25 9.07
C CYS A 228 -26.11 8.59 9.79
N ILE A 229 -26.46 8.57 11.07
CA ILE A 229 -26.40 9.75 11.93
C ILE A 229 -24.94 10.13 12.18
N SER A 230 -24.64 11.41 11.92
CA SER A 230 -23.35 12.03 12.25
C SER A 230 -23.02 11.79 13.72
N PRO A 231 -21.79 11.39 14.05
CA PRO A 231 -21.38 11.17 15.44
C PRO A 231 -21.15 12.48 16.21
N VAL A 232 -21.14 13.61 15.52
CA VAL A 232 -20.86 14.95 16.06
C VAL A 232 -21.95 15.94 15.62
N ALA A 233 -22.01 17.09 16.28
CA ALA A 233 -22.96 18.14 15.94
C ALA A 233 -22.85 18.52 14.44
N PRO A 234 -23.98 18.77 13.75
CA PRO A 234 -25.35 18.91 14.28
C PRO A 234 -26.13 17.58 14.36
N TYR A 235 -25.47 16.41 14.29
CA TYR A 235 -26.11 15.10 14.29
C TYR A 235 -27.02 14.85 13.06
N ASP A 236 -26.69 15.46 11.92
CA ASP A 236 -27.36 15.24 10.63
C ASP A 236 -27.34 13.76 10.23
N ASP A 237 -28.40 13.25 9.59
CA ASP A 237 -28.36 11.97 8.87
C ASP A 237 -27.72 12.18 7.48
N PHE A 238 -26.52 11.62 7.27
CA PHE A 238 -25.78 11.71 6.02
C PHE A 238 -26.48 11.02 4.83
N THR A 239 -27.54 10.26 5.09
CA THR A 239 -28.36 9.57 4.08
C THR A 239 -29.74 10.21 3.89
N ALA A 240 -30.08 11.29 4.61
CA ALA A 240 -31.40 11.92 4.55
C ALA A 240 -31.82 12.38 3.14
N LYS A 241 -30.84 12.70 2.29
CA LYS A 241 -31.06 13.14 0.89
C LYS A 241 -31.23 11.99 -0.09
N MET A 242 -31.15 10.73 0.37
CA MET A 242 -31.37 9.57 -0.47
C MET A 242 -32.86 9.20 -0.47
N SER A 243 -33.41 8.93 -1.64
CA SER A 243 -34.76 8.37 -1.74
C SER A 243 -34.79 6.92 -1.24
N GLN A 244 -35.97 6.40 -0.91
CA GLN A 244 -36.11 5.00 -0.49
C GLN A 244 -35.56 4.04 -1.56
N LEU A 245 -35.87 4.30 -2.85
CA LEU A 245 -35.32 3.52 -3.97
C LEU A 245 -33.78 3.50 -3.96
N GLN A 246 -33.12 4.65 -3.75
CA GLN A 246 -31.65 4.72 -3.67
C GLN A 246 -31.10 3.94 -2.48
N LYS A 247 -31.80 3.96 -1.34
CA LYS A 247 -31.45 3.18 -0.15
C LYS A 247 -31.58 1.67 -0.41
N ASP A 248 -32.66 1.26 -1.08
CA ASP A 248 -32.89 -0.14 -1.44
C ASP A 248 -31.87 -0.64 -2.47
N THR A 249 -31.55 0.17 -3.49
CA THR A 249 -30.47 -0.13 -4.44
C THR A 249 -29.12 -0.29 -3.73
N PHE A 250 -28.77 0.63 -2.81
CA PHE A 250 -27.54 0.50 -2.03
C PHE A 250 -27.48 -0.82 -1.23
N ARG A 251 -28.59 -1.23 -0.60
CA ARG A 251 -28.66 -2.50 0.11
C ARG A 251 -28.45 -3.70 -0.80
N SER A 252 -29.14 -3.73 -1.95
CA SER A 252 -28.98 -4.80 -2.93
C SER A 252 -27.53 -4.93 -3.40
N GLU A 253 -26.89 -3.81 -3.70
CA GLU A 253 -25.50 -3.79 -4.19
C GLU A 253 -24.50 -4.15 -3.08
N LEU A 254 -24.80 -3.81 -1.83
CA LEU A 254 -24.02 -4.26 -0.68
C LEU A 254 -24.15 -5.79 -0.46
N ASP A 255 -25.35 -6.35 -0.65
CA ASP A 255 -25.60 -7.79 -0.59
C ASP A 255 -24.84 -8.54 -1.68
N ASP A 256 -24.90 -8.03 -2.91
CA ASP A 256 -24.16 -8.57 -4.05
C ASP A 256 -22.64 -8.49 -3.83
N PHE A 257 -22.14 -7.36 -3.31
CA PHE A 257 -20.73 -7.24 -3.00
C PHE A 257 -20.31 -8.19 -1.87
N CYS A 258 -21.13 -8.40 -0.83
CA CYS A 258 -20.86 -9.43 0.18
C CYS A 258 -20.76 -10.83 -0.44
N SER A 259 -21.66 -11.16 -1.37
CA SER A 259 -21.71 -12.45 -2.06
C SER A 259 -20.47 -12.67 -2.94
N ASP A 260 -20.11 -11.68 -3.76
CA ASP A 260 -18.91 -11.71 -4.59
C ASP A 260 -17.64 -11.75 -3.75
N ALA A 261 -17.55 -10.94 -2.69
CA ALA A 261 -16.40 -10.95 -1.78
C ALA A 261 -16.20 -12.31 -1.11
N GLN A 262 -17.28 -12.97 -0.68
CA GLN A 262 -17.22 -14.34 -0.14
C GLN A 262 -16.71 -15.34 -1.19
N LYS A 263 -17.27 -15.31 -2.41
CA LYS A 263 -16.82 -16.18 -3.51
C LYS A 263 -15.35 -15.96 -3.87
N ALA A 264 -14.90 -14.70 -3.86
CA ALA A 264 -13.51 -14.37 -4.16
C ALA A 264 -12.54 -14.89 -3.09
N ILE A 265 -12.95 -14.86 -1.81
CA ILE A 265 -12.18 -15.43 -0.70
C ILE A 265 -12.15 -16.95 -0.77
N ASP A 266 -13.26 -17.61 -1.13
CA ASP A 266 -13.36 -19.07 -1.19
C ASP A 266 -12.69 -19.68 -2.43
N GLU A 267 -12.45 -18.88 -3.47
CA GLU A 267 -11.70 -19.27 -4.67
C GLU A 267 -10.22 -19.51 -4.33
N ASN A 268 -9.57 -20.50 -4.95
CA ASN A 268 -8.16 -20.84 -4.69
C ASN A 268 -7.20 -20.19 -5.69
N ASN A 269 -7.67 -19.86 -6.89
CA ASN A 269 -6.84 -19.24 -7.92
C ASN A 269 -6.93 -17.70 -7.87
N GLN A 270 -5.78 -17.04 -7.76
CA GLN A 270 -5.74 -15.58 -7.58
C GLN A 270 -6.27 -14.79 -8.77
N LEU A 271 -6.08 -15.28 -10.01
CA LEU A 271 -6.65 -14.66 -11.20
C LEU A 271 -8.19 -14.76 -11.19
N LYS A 272 -8.76 -15.89 -10.79
CA LYS A 272 -10.22 -16.05 -10.66
C LYS A 272 -10.79 -15.20 -9.54
N ALA A 273 -10.15 -15.20 -8.37
CA ALA A 273 -10.55 -14.38 -7.22
C ALA A 273 -10.51 -12.88 -7.56
N SER A 274 -9.42 -12.41 -8.15
CA SER A 274 -9.26 -11.01 -8.56
C SER A 274 -10.28 -10.58 -9.63
N LYS A 275 -10.68 -11.46 -10.57
CA LYS A 275 -11.78 -11.17 -11.51
C LYS A 275 -13.09 -10.92 -10.78
N ILE A 276 -13.37 -11.62 -9.69
CA ILE A 276 -14.57 -11.42 -8.87
C ILE A 276 -14.49 -10.07 -8.14
N TRP A 277 -13.37 -9.76 -7.48
CA TRP A 277 -13.15 -8.46 -6.84
C TRP A 277 -13.30 -7.29 -7.81
N ARG A 278 -12.78 -7.43 -9.03
CA ARG A 278 -12.82 -6.40 -10.08
C ARG A 278 -14.24 -6.02 -10.51
N LYS A 279 -15.22 -6.92 -10.37
CA LYS A 279 -16.64 -6.60 -10.65
C LYS A 279 -17.11 -5.40 -9.81
N ASN A 280 -16.68 -5.34 -8.55
CA ASN A 280 -17.09 -4.32 -7.60
C ASN A 280 -16.10 -3.15 -7.53
N LEU A 281 -14.80 -3.43 -7.61
CA LEU A 281 -13.74 -2.44 -7.44
C LEU A 281 -13.26 -1.76 -8.75
N GLY A 282 -13.72 -2.25 -9.90
CA GLY A 282 -13.43 -1.66 -11.21
C GLY A 282 -12.05 -2.01 -11.76
N ASN A 283 -11.74 -1.48 -12.95
CA ASN A 283 -10.56 -1.87 -13.73
C ASN A 283 -9.23 -1.46 -13.08
N ARG A 284 -9.24 -0.55 -12.12
CA ARG A 284 -8.04 -0.16 -11.35
C ARG A 284 -7.60 -1.23 -10.35
N PHE A 285 -8.48 -2.17 -9.98
CA PHE A 285 -8.06 -3.38 -9.25
C PHE A 285 -7.37 -4.35 -10.21
N ALA A 286 -6.13 -4.73 -9.92
CA ALA A 286 -5.31 -5.55 -10.81
C ALA A 286 -5.79 -7.00 -10.89
N LEU A 287 -5.49 -7.67 -12.01
CA LEU A 287 -5.65 -9.13 -12.11
C LEU A 287 -4.47 -9.82 -11.43
N GLY A 288 -4.78 -10.86 -10.66
CA GLY A 288 -3.80 -11.72 -10.00
C GLY A 288 -3.13 -12.71 -10.95
N ALA A 289 -2.18 -13.46 -10.40
CA ALA A 289 -1.52 -14.54 -11.12
C ALA A 289 -2.47 -15.75 -11.31
N ASP A 290 -2.32 -16.47 -12.42
CA ASP A 290 -3.10 -17.68 -12.71
C ASP A 290 -2.54 -18.90 -11.95
N GLU A 291 -2.61 -18.85 -10.63
CA GLU A 291 -2.01 -19.84 -9.74
C GLU A 291 -2.74 -19.91 -8.38
N ASP A 292 -2.52 -21.01 -7.65
CA ASP A 292 -2.92 -21.17 -6.26
C ASP A 292 -1.84 -20.57 -5.35
N VAL A 293 -1.99 -19.28 -5.05
CA VAL A 293 -1.00 -18.50 -4.30
C VAL A 293 -0.87 -19.00 -2.87
N ASP A 294 -1.94 -19.49 -2.25
CA ASP A 294 -1.95 -19.94 -0.86
C ASP A 294 -1.35 -21.32 -0.68
N ALA A 295 -1.65 -22.25 -1.59
CA ALA A 295 -0.95 -23.53 -1.62
C ALA A 295 0.57 -23.31 -1.77
N ARG A 296 0.96 -22.41 -2.68
CA ARG A 296 2.38 -22.04 -2.85
C ARG A 296 2.95 -21.39 -1.59
N ALA A 297 2.22 -20.46 -0.98
CA ALA A 297 2.66 -19.78 0.25
C ALA A 297 2.84 -20.77 1.41
N ALA A 298 1.94 -21.74 1.55
CA ALA A 298 2.02 -22.77 2.59
C ALA A 298 3.26 -23.67 2.41
N GLU A 299 3.52 -24.15 1.19
CA GLU A 299 4.74 -24.92 0.87
C GLU A 299 6.01 -24.10 1.13
N LEU A 300 6.01 -22.82 0.73
CA LEU A 300 7.13 -21.91 0.97
C LEU A 300 7.35 -21.62 2.46
N MET A 301 6.28 -21.42 3.25
CA MET A 301 6.37 -21.19 4.69
C MET A 301 6.91 -22.42 5.43
N ALA A 302 6.53 -23.64 5.01
CA ALA A 302 7.09 -24.87 5.55
C ALA A 302 8.60 -24.99 5.24
N SER A 303 9.00 -24.65 4.01
CA SER A 303 10.40 -24.60 3.61
C SER A 303 11.18 -23.53 4.40
N ALA A 304 10.62 -22.33 4.56
CA ALA A 304 11.19 -21.25 5.35
C ALA A 304 11.36 -21.65 6.83
N SER A 305 10.36 -22.28 7.44
CA SER A 305 10.46 -22.81 8.81
C SER A 305 11.59 -23.84 8.95
N THR A 306 11.74 -24.72 7.96
CA THR A 306 12.86 -25.68 7.89
C THR A 306 14.20 -24.97 7.81
N ILE A 307 14.31 -23.91 7.01
CA ILE A 307 15.54 -23.10 6.91
C ILE A 307 15.89 -22.45 8.25
N LEU A 308 14.92 -21.79 8.88
CA LEU A 308 15.12 -21.04 10.13
C LEU A 308 15.43 -21.95 11.33
N SER A 309 15.06 -23.24 11.26
CA SER A 309 15.36 -24.24 12.29
C SER A 309 16.64 -25.05 12.05
N GLY A 310 17.36 -24.78 10.96
CA GLY A 310 18.62 -25.46 10.61
C GLY A 310 18.45 -26.50 9.50
N ALA A 311 18.25 -26.01 8.28
CA ALA A 311 18.11 -26.85 7.09
C ALA A 311 19.42 -27.51 6.63
N ARG A 312 19.24 -28.51 5.76
CA ARG A 312 20.28 -29.19 4.99
C ARG A 312 19.92 -29.19 3.51
N LEU A 313 20.94 -29.17 2.65
CA LEU A 313 20.80 -29.28 1.20
C LEU A 313 21.27 -30.65 0.72
N ASP A 314 20.36 -31.46 0.18
CA ASP A 314 20.71 -32.78 -0.35
C ASP A 314 21.57 -32.72 -1.61
N ASN A 315 22.02 -33.88 -2.10
CA ASN A 315 22.88 -33.96 -3.27
C ASN A 315 22.21 -33.50 -4.57
N ASN A 316 20.88 -33.43 -4.62
CA ASN A 316 20.09 -32.97 -5.76
C ASN A 316 19.69 -31.49 -5.62
N GLY A 317 20.11 -30.82 -4.55
CA GLY A 317 19.80 -29.42 -4.32
C GLY A 317 18.42 -29.18 -3.71
N LYS A 318 17.85 -30.14 -2.98
CA LYS A 318 16.59 -29.97 -2.25
C LYS A 318 16.85 -29.64 -0.78
N ILE A 319 16.17 -28.60 -0.31
CA ILE A 319 16.17 -28.18 1.10
C ILE A 319 15.35 -29.19 1.91
N ASN A 320 15.91 -29.67 3.02
CA ASN A 320 15.26 -30.61 3.94
C ASN A 320 15.87 -30.49 5.36
N SER A 321 15.39 -31.25 6.33
CA SER A 321 15.90 -31.23 7.72
C SER A 321 16.82 -32.40 8.10
N THR A 322 17.04 -33.38 7.22
CA THR A 322 17.57 -34.70 7.62
C THR A 322 18.90 -35.08 6.96
N SER A 323 19.14 -34.69 5.71
CA SER A 323 20.23 -35.22 4.89
C SER A 323 20.91 -34.15 4.04
N GLY A 324 22.18 -34.39 3.70
CA GLY A 324 22.98 -33.48 2.88
C GLY A 324 23.80 -32.47 3.69
N VAL A 325 24.11 -31.33 3.10
CA VAL A 325 25.03 -30.33 3.65
C VAL A 325 24.28 -29.38 4.59
N PRO A 326 24.70 -29.21 5.86
CA PRO A 326 24.06 -28.27 6.77
C PRO A 326 24.26 -26.81 6.34
N HIS A 327 23.17 -26.05 6.34
CA HIS A 327 23.18 -24.63 6.06
C HIS A 327 23.91 -23.89 7.18
N GLN A 328 24.81 -22.97 6.81
CA GLN A 328 25.49 -22.14 7.80
C GLN A 328 24.62 -20.92 8.16
N PRO A 329 24.56 -20.48 9.44
CA PRO A 329 23.83 -19.28 9.81
C PRO A 329 24.34 -18.03 9.09
N HIS A 330 23.41 -17.20 8.62
CA HIS A 330 23.73 -15.92 7.98
C HIS A 330 22.56 -14.94 8.08
N ARG A 331 22.82 -13.69 7.71
CA ARG A 331 21.79 -12.66 7.55
C ARG A 331 22.01 -11.94 6.23
N ASN A 332 20.94 -11.61 5.51
CA ASN A 332 21.06 -10.77 4.32
C ASN A 332 21.42 -9.33 4.71
N TYR A 333 22.00 -8.57 3.78
CA TYR A 333 22.28 -7.14 4.00
C TYR A 333 21.64 -6.29 2.91
N GLY A 334 22.14 -6.27 1.68
CA GLY A 334 21.55 -5.51 0.56
C GLY A 334 22.25 -4.19 0.23
N ALA A 335 23.22 -3.74 1.06
CA ALA A 335 24.02 -2.53 0.77
C ALA A 335 25.28 -2.82 -0.08
N LYS A 336 26.26 -1.90 -0.13
CA LYS A 336 27.48 -2.03 -0.96
C LYS A 336 28.24 -3.35 -0.71
N ARG A 337 28.63 -4.02 -1.81
CA ARG A 337 29.62 -5.12 -1.79
C ARG A 337 30.89 -4.67 -1.05
N GLY A 338 31.35 -5.43 -0.06
CA GLY A 338 32.69 -5.24 0.52
C GLY A 338 33.77 -5.44 -0.55
N ASN A 339 34.93 -4.80 -0.41
CA ASN A 339 36.03 -4.94 -1.37
C ASN A 339 37.13 -5.86 -0.84
N ARG A 340 37.44 -6.89 -1.64
CA ARG A 340 38.62 -7.79 -1.59
C ARG A 340 38.76 -8.64 -0.32
N TYR A 341 38.77 -9.96 -0.53
CA TYR A 341 39.60 -10.84 0.28
C TYR A 341 41.04 -10.68 -0.22
N LEU A 342 41.99 -10.28 0.63
CA LEU A 342 43.40 -10.28 0.25
C LEU A 342 43.92 -11.71 0.49
N PRO A 343 44.22 -12.51 -0.55
CA PRO A 343 44.75 -13.83 -0.34
C PRO A 343 46.09 -13.73 0.39
N VAL A 344 46.28 -14.59 1.40
CA VAL A 344 47.58 -14.85 2.02
C VAL A 344 48.59 -15.11 0.89
N LYS A 345 49.75 -14.44 0.91
CA LYS A 345 50.79 -14.54 -0.14
C LYS A 345 50.99 -16.00 -0.60
N LYS A 346 51.03 -16.22 -1.94
CA LYS A 346 51.32 -17.49 -2.67
C LYS A 346 50.16 -18.48 -2.97
N THR A 347 48.89 -18.08 -3.03
CA THR A 347 47.83 -18.99 -3.53
C THR A 347 47.62 -18.93 -5.04
N ASN A 348 47.67 -20.07 -5.73
CA ASN A 348 47.36 -20.19 -7.17
C ASN A 348 45.82 -20.24 -7.39
N PRO A 349 45.21 -19.24 -8.05
CA PRO A 349 43.75 -19.20 -8.27
C PRO A 349 43.21 -20.40 -9.05
N GLN A 350 43.97 -20.96 -9.99
CA GLN A 350 43.57 -22.16 -10.73
C GLN A 350 43.45 -23.37 -9.80
N LYS A 351 44.38 -23.53 -8.85
CA LYS A 351 44.30 -24.61 -7.85
C LYS A 351 43.08 -24.45 -6.93
N ILE A 352 42.76 -23.22 -6.54
CA ILE A 352 41.56 -22.93 -5.73
C ILE A 352 40.30 -23.30 -6.53
N ALA A 353 40.21 -22.85 -7.79
CA ALA A 353 39.06 -23.12 -8.65
C ALA A 353 38.84 -24.62 -8.87
N LEU A 354 39.90 -25.39 -9.17
CA LEU A 354 39.82 -26.83 -9.35
C LEU A 354 39.46 -27.58 -8.05
N LEU A 355 39.99 -27.13 -6.90
CA LEU A 355 39.66 -27.72 -5.60
C LEU A 355 38.19 -27.51 -5.25
N GLU A 356 37.68 -26.27 -5.36
CA GLU A 356 36.26 -26.00 -5.12
C GLU A 356 35.36 -26.73 -6.12
N GLU A 357 35.76 -26.85 -7.40
CA GLU A 357 35.03 -27.63 -8.39
C GLU A 357 34.87 -29.10 -7.97
N ARG A 358 35.96 -29.73 -7.51
CA ARG A 358 35.90 -31.12 -7.03
C ARG A 358 34.99 -31.26 -5.81
N ILE A 359 35.15 -30.39 -4.81
CA ILE A 359 34.33 -30.43 -3.59
C ILE A 359 32.84 -30.25 -3.94
N LEU A 360 32.51 -29.35 -4.86
CA LEU A 360 31.12 -29.17 -5.29
C LEU A 360 30.56 -30.42 -5.96
N LYS A 361 31.32 -31.10 -6.83
CA LYS A 361 30.89 -32.34 -7.49
C LYS A 361 30.70 -33.51 -6.51
N GLU A 362 31.48 -33.54 -5.43
CA GLU A 362 31.34 -34.55 -4.36
C GLU A 362 30.03 -34.36 -3.58
N HIS A 363 29.57 -33.13 -3.41
CA HIS A 363 28.39 -32.82 -2.60
C HIS A 363 27.09 -32.69 -3.42
N PHE A 364 27.18 -32.22 -4.68
CA PHE A 364 26.01 -31.83 -5.46
C PHE A 364 26.07 -32.35 -6.90
N SER A 365 25.17 -33.27 -7.23
CA SER A 365 25.03 -33.87 -8.57
C SER A 365 24.38 -32.94 -9.59
N PHE A 366 23.56 -31.99 -9.12
CA PHE A 366 22.77 -31.10 -9.98
C PHE A 366 23.57 -29.91 -10.55
N LEU A 367 24.78 -29.65 -10.03
CA LEU A 367 25.59 -28.51 -10.45
C LEU A 367 26.42 -28.82 -11.70
N LYS A 368 26.43 -27.88 -12.64
CA LYS A 368 27.37 -27.87 -13.78
C LYS A 368 28.48 -26.89 -13.49
N THR A 369 29.73 -27.32 -13.58
CA THR A 369 30.90 -26.50 -13.24
C THR A 369 31.86 -26.35 -14.41
N ARG A 370 32.59 -25.23 -14.43
CA ARG A 370 33.70 -24.99 -15.36
C ARG A 370 34.77 -24.16 -14.66
N ALA A 371 35.91 -24.77 -14.32
CA ALA A 371 37.10 -24.07 -13.86
C ALA A 371 38.06 -23.80 -15.04
N ALA A 372 38.30 -22.52 -15.34
CA ALA A 372 39.27 -22.11 -16.37
C ALA A 372 39.89 -20.76 -16.01
N ASN A 373 41.19 -20.59 -16.30
CA ASN A 373 41.93 -19.33 -16.11
C ASN A 373 41.78 -18.73 -14.70
N GLY A 374 41.79 -19.56 -13.66
CA GLY A 374 41.66 -19.15 -12.26
C GLY A 374 40.25 -18.74 -11.84
N VAL A 375 39.23 -18.99 -12.67
CA VAL A 375 37.83 -18.67 -12.39
C VAL A 375 37.00 -19.94 -12.46
N LEU A 376 36.23 -20.19 -11.40
CA LEU A 376 35.21 -21.23 -11.35
C LEU A 376 33.85 -20.60 -11.65
N ASN A 377 33.19 -21.07 -12.69
CA ASN A 377 31.77 -20.80 -12.92
C ASN A 377 30.96 -22.04 -12.58
N VAL A 378 29.93 -21.87 -11.76
CA VAL A 378 29.00 -22.91 -11.33
C VAL A 378 27.61 -22.51 -11.79
N TYR A 379 26.89 -23.44 -12.40
CA TYR A 379 25.53 -23.27 -12.87
C TYR A 379 24.64 -24.26 -12.15
N GLY A 380 23.56 -23.76 -11.58
CA GLY A 380 22.57 -24.58 -10.90
C GLY A 380 21.16 -24.13 -11.24
N SER A 381 20.21 -24.95 -10.83
CA SER A 381 18.80 -24.61 -10.81
C SER A 381 18.18 -25.02 -9.49
N PHE A 382 17.14 -24.29 -9.07
CA PHE A 382 16.37 -24.60 -7.89
C PHE A 382 14.91 -24.24 -8.13
N GLN A 383 14.01 -25.11 -7.67
CA GLN A 383 12.59 -24.87 -7.68
C GLN A 383 12.13 -24.90 -6.21
N PRO A 384 11.82 -23.73 -5.59
CA PRO A 384 11.47 -23.66 -4.17
C PRO A 384 10.32 -24.58 -3.75
N THR A 385 9.32 -24.70 -4.61
CA THR A 385 8.11 -25.52 -4.44
C THR A 385 7.67 -26.06 -5.79
N THR A 386 6.76 -27.03 -5.82
CA THR A 386 6.21 -27.52 -7.10
C THR A 386 5.42 -26.45 -7.87
N LEU A 387 4.93 -25.43 -7.15
CA LEU A 387 4.16 -24.30 -7.66
C LEU A 387 5.02 -23.05 -7.95
N SER A 388 6.31 -23.07 -7.62
CA SER A 388 7.26 -21.99 -7.91
C SER A 388 7.91 -22.15 -9.29
N PRO A 389 8.34 -21.06 -9.95
CA PRO A 389 9.16 -21.15 -11.14
C PRO A 389 10.52 -21.78 -10.82
N VAL A 390 11.14 -22.39 -11.83
CA VAL A 390 12.52 -22.87 -11.72
C VAL A 390 13.49 -21.69 -11.89
N TYR A 391 14.23 -21.40 -10.84
CA TYR A 391 15.30 -20.42 -10.84
C TYR A 391 16.58 -21.05 -11.39
N HIS A 392 17.20 -20.41 -12.36
CA HIS A 392 18.53 -20.77 -12.85
C HIS A 392 19.51 -19.69 -12.43
N TYR A 393 20.67 -20.08 -11.91
CA TYR A 393 21.65 -19.14 -11.39
C TYR A 393 23.07 -19.52 -11.81
N ARG A 394 23.96 -18.52 -11.72
CA ARG A 394 25.40 -18.69 -11.89
C ARG A 394 26.15 -18.16 -10.67
N ILE A 395 27.04 -18.97 -10.13
CA ILE A 395 28.07 -18.53 -9.17
C ILE A 395 29.38 -18.34 -9.94
N THR A 396 30.00 -17.17 -9.80
CA THR A 396 31.34 -16.90 -10.32
C THR A 396 32.30 -16.72 -9.14
N TYR A 397 33.28 -17.61 -9.02
CA TYR A 397 34.29 -17.60 -7.96
C TYR A 397 35.70 -17.45 -8.54
N ARG A 398 36.43 -16.43 -8.05
CA ARG A 398 37.78 -16.05 -8.54
C ARG A 398 38.90 -16.42 -7.56
N GLY A 399 38.58 -17.04 -6.43
CA GLY A 399 39.55 -17.44 -5.40
C GLY A 399 40.17 -16.31 -4.55
N ASN A 400 40.18 -15.07 -5.05
CA ASN A 400 40.71 -13.87 -4.37
C ASN A 400 39.63 -12.83 -4.06
N ARG A 401 38.37 -13.15 -4.31
CA ARG A 401 37.20 -12.33 -3.98
C ARG A 401 36.10 -13.28 -3.56
N TYR A 402 35.20 -12.81 -2.71
CA TYR A 402 34.05 -13.62 -2.38
C TYR A 402 33.18 -13.86 -3.62
N PRO A 403 32.39 -14.94 -3.63
CA PRO A 403 31.65 -15.41 -4.79
C PRO A 403 30.57 -14.42 -5.20
N GLU A 404 30.32 -14.33 -6.49
CA GLU A 404 29.22 -13.54 -7.05
C GLU A 404 28.13 -14.48 -7.54
N VAL A 405 26.89 -14.24 -7.12
CA VAL A 405 25.74 -15.05 -7.55
C VAL A 405 24.78 -14.19 -8.35
N ARG A 406 24.42 -14.65 -9.56
CA ARG A 406 23.44 -13.99 -10.42
C ARG A 406 22.32 -14.93 -10.80
N ILE A 407 21.10 -14.41 -10.80
CA ILE A 407 19.94 -15.07 -11.39
C ILE A 407 20.03 -14.93 -12.91
N LEU A 408 19.90 -16.04 -13.62
CA LEU A 408 19.88 -16.11 -15.07
C LEU A 408 18.44 -16.07 -15.61
N ARG A 409 17.52 -16.77 -14.93
CA ARG A 409 16.07 -16.71 -15.18
C ARG A 409 15.27 -17.27 -13.99
N PRO A 410 14.03 -16.82 -13.75
CA PRO A 410 13.39 -15.67 -14.39
C PRO A 410 14.09 -14.34 -14.05
N THR A 411 13.78 -13.27 -14.79
CA THR A 411 14.29 -11.93 -14.48
C THR A 411 13.65 -11.42 -13.19
N VAL A 412 14.47 -10.97 -12.24
CA VAL A 412 14.01 -10.36 -10.98
C VAL A 412 14.15 -8.85 -11.07
N ALA A 413 13.05 -8.13 -10.81
CA ALA A 413 13.06 -6.68 -10.69
C ALA A 413 13.73 -6.26 -9.39
N TYR A 414 14.52 -5.19 -9.43
CA TYR A 414 15.20 -4.69 -8.24
C TYR A 414 14.20 -4.12 -7.24
N HIS A 415 14.40 -4.42 -5.96
CA HIS A 415 13.74 -3.78 -4.83
C HIS A 415 14.73 -3.72 -3.66
N ASP A 416 14.67 -2.67 -2.83
CA ASP A 416 15.57 -2.54 -1.68
C ASP A 416 15.40 -3.71 -0.69
N ASP A 417 14.14 -4.13 -0.47
CA ASP A 417 13.80 -5.13 0.55
C ASP A 417 14.10 -6.59 0.12
N ILE A 418 14.56 -6.84 -1.12
CA ILE A 418 14.89 -8.22 -1.59
C ILE A 418 16.38 -8.53 -1.57
N HIS A 419 17.21 -7.64 -1.01
CA HIS A 419 18.64 -7.85 -0.80
C HIS A 419 19.43 -8.21 -2.08
N LEU A 420 19.25 -7.40 -3.12
CA LEU A 420 20.11 -7.39 -4.30
C LEU A 420 21.18 -6.29 -4.17
N TYR A 421 22.39 -6.57 -4.65
CA TYR A 421 23.39 -5.53 -4.89
C TYR A 421 22.99 -4.67 -6.11
N SER A 422 23.61 -3.49 -6.24
CA SER A 422 23.37 -2.57 -7.35
C SER A 422 23.68 -3.16 -8.74
N ASP A 423 24.55 -4.17 -8.81
CA ASP A 423 24.87 -4.92 -10.03
C ASP A 423 23.93 -6.11 -10.30
N ARG A 424 22.83 -6.20 -9.53
CA ARG A 424 21.82 -7.27 -9.53
C ARG A 424 22.33 -8.64 -9.08
N SER A 425 23.51 -8.73 -8.47
CA SER A 425 23.95 -9.96 -7.80
C SER A 425 23.30 -10.12 -6.42
N LEU A 426 23.14 -11.37 -5.96
CA LEU A 426 22.48 -11.65 -4.67
C LEU A 426 23.35 -11.22 -3.49
N CYS A 427 22.74 -10.57 -2.49
CA CYS A 427 23.37 -10.33 -1.19
C CYS A 427 23.02 -11.45 -0.22
N LEU A 428 23.86 -12.49 -0.21
CA LEU A 428 23.62 -13.72 0.54
C LEU A 428 24.11 -13.73 2.00
N PHE A 429 24.87 -12.73 2.45
CA PHE A 429 25.34 -12.67 3.84
C PHE A 429 25.79 -11.26 4.23
N TYR A 430 25.81 -10.96 5.53
CA TYR A 430 26.31 -9.73 6.10
C TYR A 430 27.82 -9.84 6.40
N PRO A 431 28.68 -9.01 5.78
CA PRO A 431 30.14 -9.13 5.93
C PRO A 431 30.69 -9.02 7.36
N LYS A 432 29.96 -8.40 8.30
CA LYS A 432 30.40 -8.33 9.70
C LYS A 432 30.11 -9.62 10.48
N ASP A 433 29.09 -10.38 10.08
CA ASP A 433 28.78 -11.67 10.69
C ASP A 433 29.65 -12.78 10.09
N PHE A 434 29.96 -12.65 8.79
CA PHE A 434 30.73 -13.63 8.05
C PHE A 434 31.71 -12.95 7.09
N SER A 435 33.00 -13.15 7.32
CA SER A 435 34.06 -12.70 6.42
C SER A 435 34.54 -13.85 5.54
N TRP A 436 34.43 -13.73 4.22
CA TRP A 436 34.92 -14.78 3.30
C TRP A 436 36.44 -14.95 3.39
N HIS A 437 36.92 -16.17 3.64
CA HIS A 437 38.35 -16.50 3.78
C HIS A 437 38.73 -17.84 3.13
N LYS A 438 40.01 -18.23 3.20
CA LYS A 438 40.56 -19.44 2.54
C LYS A 438 39.91 -20.78 2.94
N HIS A 439 39.21 -20.84 4.07
CA HIS A 439 38.49 -22.04 4.51
C HIS A 439 36.99 -21.95 4.27
N SER A 440 36.47 -20.79 3.81
CA SER A 440 35.09 -20.68 3.36
C SER A 440 34.89 -21.51 2.10
N LYS A 441 33.83 -22.31 2.07
CA LYS A 441 33.54 -23.26 0.98
C LYS A 441 32.23 -22.94 0.33
N LEU A 442 32.19 -23.02 -1.00
CA LEU A 442 30.96 -22.75 -1.76
C LEU A 442 29.83 -23.69 -1.37
N PHE A 443 30.16 -24.95 -1.08
CA PHE A 443 29.16 -26.01 -0.91
C PHE A 443 28.31 -25.89 0.36
N ASN A 444 28.85 -25.33 1.45
CA ASN A 444 28.14 -25.18 2.72
C ASN A 444 27.71 -23.75 3.03
N THR A 445 28.03 -22.79 2.16
CA THR A 445 27.61 -21.38 2.33
C THR A 445 26.82 -20.93 1.11
N ILE A 446 27.51 -20.55 0.04
CA ILE A 446 26.90 -19.87 -1.12
C ILE A 446 25.82 -20.70 -1.81
N VAL A 447 26.03 -22.01 -2.01
CA VAL A 447 25.02 -22.84 -2.68
C VAL A 447 23.75 -22.94 -1.83
N PRO A 448 23.79 -23.37 -0.55
CA PRO A 448 22.63 -23.32 0.35
C PRO A 448 21.97 -21.93 0.45
N TRP A 449 22.74 -20.88 0.71
CA TRP A 449 22.20 -19.52 0.89
C TRP A 449 21.51 -18.99 -0.39
N THR A 450 21.98 -19.41 -1.56
CA THR A 450 21.31 -19.09 -2.83
C THR A 450 19.91 -19.71 -2.90
N HIS A 451 19.75 -20.95 -2.45
CA HIS A 451 18.45 -21.65 -2.46
C HIS A 451 17.52 -21.07 -1.40
N GLU A 452 18.04 -20.75 -0.21
CA GLU A 452 17.28 -20.04 0.81
C GLU A 452 16.75 -18.71 0.28
N TRP A 453 17.59 -17.90 -0.36
CA TRP A 453 17.19 -16.62 -0.92
C TRP A 453 15.99 -16.77 -1.88
N PHE A 454 15.95 -17.82 -2.71
CA PHE A 454 14.81 -18.06 -3.60
C PHE A 454 13.51 -18.38 -2.86
N VAL A 455 13.56 -19.14 -1.74
CA VAL A 455 12.38 -19.40 -0.91
C VAL A 455 11.82 -18.10 -0.35
N PHE A 456 12.69 -17.25 0.23
CA PHE A 456 12.25 -16.00 0.85
C PHE A 456 11.86 -14.93 -0.17
N TYR A 457 12.47 -14.92 -1.34
CA TYR A 457 12.04 -14.07 -2.45
C TYR A 457 10.62 -14.44 -2.93
N GLU A 458 10.34 -15.73 -3.09
CA GLU A 458 8.98 -16.18 -3.45
C GLU A 458 7.95 -15.82 -2.38
N LEU A 459 8.29 -15.97 -1.09
CA LEU A 459 7.43 -15.49 0.00
C LEU A 459 7.23 -13.98 -0.03
N TYR A 460 8.26 -13.20 -0.34
CA TYR A 460 8.16 -11.75 -0.49
C TYR A 460 7.21 -11.37 -1.63
N GLN A 461 7.23 -12.09 -2.76
CA GLN A 461 6.32 -11.81 -3.87
C GLN A 461 4.84 -11.99 -3.48
N ILE A 462 4.55 -12.88 -2.52
CA ILE A 462 3.20 -13.15 -2.02
C ILE A 462 2.82 -12.19 -0.89
N THR A 463 3.68 -12.04 0.11
CA THR A 463 3.38 -11.36 1.37
C THR A 463 3.75 -9.88 1.38
N GLY A 464 4.65 -9.46 0.48
CA GLY A 464 5.28 -8.14 0.51
C GLY A 464 6.27 -7.94 1.67
N LYS A 465 6.60 -8.98 2.43
CA LYS A 465 7.51 -8.92 3.60
C LYS A 465 8.70 -9.86 3.41
N TRP A 466 9.89 -9.39 3.77
CA TRP A 466 11.08 -10.23 3.77
C TRP A 466 11.18 -11.01 5.08
N HIS A 467 11.08 -12.33 5.01
CA HIS A 467 10.97 -13.20 6.20
C HIS A 467 12.30 -13.82 6.66
N HIS A 468 13.39 -13.70 5.89
CA HIS A 468 14.70 -14.20 6.30
C HIS A 468 15.41 -13.18 7.20
N PRO A 469 16.22 -13.62 8.20
CA PRO A 469 17.09 -12.73 8.96
C PRO A 469 17.91 -11.79 8.06
N PHE A 470 17.85 -10.49 8.36
CA PHE A 470 18.57 -9.46 7.61
C PHE A 470 19.07 -8.33 8.52
N VAL A 471 19.93 -7.49 7.96
CA VAL A 471 20.43 -6.26 8.58
C VAL A 471 19.91 -5.07 7.79
N ASP A 472 19.24 -4.14 8.47
CA ASP A 472 18.75 -2.91 7.87
C ASP A 472 19.86 -2.12 7.18
N HIS A 473 19.55 -1.56 6.01
CA HIS A 473 20.45 -0.72 5.26
C HIS A 473 19.75 0.53 4.72
N LYS A 474 20.54 1.55 4.40
CA LYS A 474 20.03 2.71 3.66
C LYS A 474 19.52 2.24 2.30
N ARG A 475 18.27 2.57 2.02
CA ARG A 475 17.61 2.36 0.73
C ARG A 475 18.37 3.08 -0.38
N ILE A 476 18.58 2.40 -1.50
CA ILE A 476 19.20 3.00 -2.68
C ILE A 476 18.10 3.85 -3.33
N GLN A 477 18.07 5.14 -3.00
CA GLN A 477 17.16 6.08 -3.67
C GLN A 477 17.43 6.02 -5.18
N ASN A 478 16.45 5.52 -5.94
CA ASN A 478 16.37 5.71 -7.39
C ASN A 478 15.54 6.95 -7.69
#